data_AF-A0A8H3WIK5-F1
#
_entry.id   AF-A0A8H3WIK5-F1
#
_cell.length_a   1.000
_cell.length_b   1.000
_cell.length_c   1.000
_cell.angle_alpha   90.00
_cell.angle_beta   90.00
_cell.angle_gamma   90.00
#
_symmetry.space_group_name_H-M   'P 1'
#
loop_
_entity.id
_entity.type
_entity.pdbx_description
1 polymer ?
#
loop_
_entity_poly.entity_id
_entity_poly.type
_entity_poly.pdbx_seq_one_letter_code
_entity_poly.pdbx_strand_id
1 'polypeptide(L)'
;MKAEGPRAPVQGAGLCLERHGPYGEAPSVYRGFVKDVLESAWTQDDSFRNLVADFTPPMFSTDHIDKWSPFEVIKSHINPWTIPSDSQMDALEAAVPIEFSCPRTRDDRSIYRFSAAAAAVYFLQSIPHSLRKHLRKIILNEDYEAVLYPQEHARGLIPFCQQYPIQVERRVSLRNVVFQEDMFYKHPDERCWRNQVATRRTPCVMNSDQITAKVATWITEALALDQEGMPPGSFSLLLDGDPCPDLCSRIFKVNRPARCCLAASLDRNYSERYCWRNIYCAL
;
A
#
# COMPACT_ATOMS: atom_id res chain seq x y z
N MET A 1 -8.21 48.82 22.88
CA MET A 1 -9.14 47.86 22.26
C MET A 1 -9.29 48.24 20.79
N LYS A 2 -8.62 47.54 19.88
CA LYS A 2 -8.83 47.68 18.43
C LYS A 2 -9.83 46.61 18.02
N ALA A 3 -10.93 47.01 17.41
CA ALA A 3 -11.96 46.10 16.92
C ALA A 3 -11.44 45.36 15.67
N GLU A 4 -11.52 44.02 15.68
CA GLU A 4 -11.32 43.21 14.49
C GLU A 4 -12.51 43.39 13.54
N GLY A 5 -12.22 43.72 12.28
CA GLY A 5 -13.21 43.78 11.21
C GLY A 5 -13.68 42.38 10.77
N PRO A 6 -14.78 42.30 9.99
CA PRO A 6 -15.37 41.03 9.60
C PRO A 6 -14.42 40.24 8.68
N ARG A 7 -14.15 38.98 9.04
CA ARG A 7 -13.40 38.05 8.18
C ARG A 7 -14.21 37.76 6.92
N ALA A 8 -13.56 37.92 5.76
CA ALA A 8 -14.14 37.58 4.48
C ALA A 8 -14.40 36.07 4.36
N PRO A 9 -15.40 35.63 3.57
CA PRO A 9 -15.67 34.23 3.36
C PRO A 9 -14.49 33.58 2.62
N VAL A 10 -14.04 32.43 3.11
CA VAL A 10 -13.03 31.60 2.43
C VAL A 10 -13.66 31.11 1.13
N GLN A 11 -13.30 31.75 0.01
CA GLN A 11 -13.65 31.28 -1.32
C GLN A 11 -12.93 29.95 -1.54
N GLY A 12 -13.70 28.88 -1.72
CA GLY A 12 -13.25 27.56 -2.10
C GLY A 12 -12.67 27.56 -3.52
N ALA A 13 -11.44 28.03 -3.66
CA ALA A 13 -10.59 27.56 -4.73
C ALA A 13 -10.13 26.15 -4.35
N GLY A 14 -10.44 25.18 -5.20
CA GLY A 14 -9.99 23.79 -5.06
C GLY A 14 -8.47 23.74 -4.99
N LEU A 15 -7.95 23.81 -3.76
CA LEU A 15 -6.57 23.45 -3.45
C LEU A 15 -6.52 21.93 -3.57
N CYS A 16 -6.38 21.42 -4.79
CA CYS A 16 -5.55 20.24 -4.98
C CYS A 16 -4.17 20.66 -4.45
N LEU A 17 -3.91 20.40 -3.18
CA LEU A 17 -2.58 20.47 -2.60
C LEU A 17 -1.68 19.68 -3.54
N GLU A 18 -0.85 20.37 -4.30
CA GLU A 18 0.15 19.72 -5.14
C GLU A 18 1.03 18.90 -4.20
N ARG A 19 0.84 17.59 -4.29
CA ARG A 19 1.47 16.61 -3.42
C ARG A 19 2.96 16.59 -3.73
N HIS A 20 3.73 17.28 -2.92
CA HIS A 20 5.16 17.03 -2.81
C HIS A 20 5.25 15.70 -2.07
N GLY A 21 5.72 14.65 -2.78
CA GLY A 21 5.72 13.26 -2.30
C GLY A 21 6.38 13.09 -0.93
N PRO A 22 6.24 11.91 -0.28
CA PRO A 22 6.81 11.69 1.04
C PRO A 22 8.30 11.99 1.00
N TYR A 23 8.81 12.76 1.96
CA TYR A 23 10.21 13.18 2.08
C TYR A 23 11.15 11.99 2.43
N GLY A 24 11.02 10.87 1.72
CA GLY A 24 11.66 9.59 2.03
C GLY A 24 10.85 8.69 2.97
N GLU A 25 9.70 9.14 3.47
CA GLU A 25 8.86 8.35 4.38
C GLU A 25 8.07 7.24 3.66
N ALA A 26 7.76 6.17 4.39
CA ALA A 26 6.89 5.12 3.88
C ALA A 26 5.47 5.65 3.66
N PRO A 27 4.83 5.38 2.50
CA PRO A 27 3.46 5.80 2.24
C PRO A 27 2.44 5.37 3.31
N SER A 28 2.69 4.26 4.02
CA SER A 28 1.88 3.76 5.12
C SER A 28 1.83 4.71 6.33
N VAL A 29 2.89 5.48 6.58
CA VAL A 29 2.92 6.51 7.64
C VAL A 29 1.87 7.57 7.38
N TYR A 30 1.84 8.09 6.14
CA TYR A 30 0.83 9.07 5.75
C TYR A 30 -0.59 8.49 5.77
N ARG A 31 -0.78 7.26 5.29
CA ARG A 31 -2.09 6.59 5.38
C ARG A 31 -2.57 6.45 6.83
N GLY A 32 -1.66 6.08 7.73
CA GLY A 32 -1.92 6.03 9.18
C GLY A 32 -2.34 7.39 9.73
N PHE A 33 -1.55 8.44 9.45
CA PHE A 33 -1.88 9.81 9.84
C PHE A 33 -3.28 10.24 9.35
N VAL A 34 -3.59 10.00 8.07
CA VAL A 34 -4.91 10.33 7.51
C VAL A 34 -6.01 9.57 8.24
N LYS A 35 -5.83 8.26 8.48
CA LYS A 35 -6.79 7.46 9.23
C LYS A 35 -7.01 8.02 10.64
N ASP A 36 -5.94 8.31 11.37
CA ASP A 36 -6.01 8.83 12.74
C ASP A 36 -6.69 10.20 12.83
N VAL A 37 -6.39 11.09 11.86
CA VAL A 37 -7.04 12.40 11.76
C VAL A 37 -8.53 12.25 11.45
N LEU A 38 -8.89 11.36 10.52
CA LEU A 38 -10.29 11.12 10.16
C LEU A 38 -11.07 10.50 11.32
N GLU A 39 -10.49 9.54 12.04
CA GLU A 39 -11.09 8.95 13.25
C GLU A 39 -11.23 9.99 14.38
N SER A 40 -10.22 10.84 14.58
CA SER A 40 -10.24 11.91 15.59
C SER A 40 -11.29 12.99 15.27
N ALA A 41 -11.32 13.49 14.04
CA ALA A 41 -12.30 14.47 13.60
C ALA A 41 -13.72 13.90 13.67
N TRP A 42 -13.88 12.63 13.27
CA TRP A 42 -15.16 11.95 13.39
C TRP A 42 -15.61 11.80 14.84
N THR A 43 -14.72 11.55 15.81
CA THR A 43 -15.14 11.36 17.21
C THR A 43 -15.45 12.67 17.94
N GLN A 44 -14.82 13.77 17.55
CA GLN A 44 -14.78 15.01 18.34
C GLN A 44 -15.58 16.19 17.76
N ASP A 45 -15.96 16.16 16.48
CA ASP A 45 -16.55 17.31 15.80
C ASP A 45 -17.85 16.96 15.07
N ASP A 46 -18.99 17.35 15.65
CA ASP A 46 -20.31 17.17 15.03
C ASP A 46 -20.47 17.98 13.74
N SER A 47 -19.77 19.11 13.60
CA SER A 47 -19.78 19.89 12.35
C SER A 47 -19.05 19.16 11.23
N PHE A 48 -17.94 18.49 11.56
CA PHE A 48 -17.23 17.62 10.63
C PHE A 48 -18.08 16.41 10.23
N ARG A 49 -18.75 15.75 11.19
CA ARG A 49 -19.68 14.65 10.89
C ARG A 49 -20.78 15.06 9.92
N ASN A 50 -21.39 16.23 10.14
CA ASN A 50 -22.45 16.75 9.28
C ASN A 50 -21.90 17.08 7.87
N LEU A 51 -20.74 17.75 7.79
CA LEU A 51 -20.09 18.07 6.52
C LEU A 51 -19.74 16.82 5.72
N VAL A 52 -19.29 15.77 6.40
CA VAL A 52 -18.96 14.47 5.82
C VAL A 52 -20.19 13.67 5.41
N ALA A 53 -21.26 13.70 6.20
CA ALA A 53 -22.51 13.02 5.86
C ALA A 53 -23.12 13.55 4.54
N ASP A 54 -22.81 14.80 4.22
CA ASP A 54 -23.20 15.46 2.97
C ASP A 54 -22.11 15.38 1.89
N PHE A 55 -20.93 14.82 2.20
CA PHE A 55 -19.85 14.67 1.24
C PHE A 55 -20.17 13.58 0.22
N THR A 56 -20.49 14.01 -1.00
CA THR A 56 -20.60 13.14 -2.16
C THR A 56 -19.32 13.26 -2.99
N PRO A 57 -18.49 12.20 -3.11
CA PRO A 57 -17.28 12.27 -3.91
C PRO A 57 -17.59 12.69 -5.36
N PRO A 58 -16.79 13.59 -5.97
CA PRO A 58 -17.03 14.13 -7.31
C PRO A 58 -16.95 13.09 -8.44
N MET A 59 -16.64 11.83 -8.13
CA MET A 59 -16.68 10.70 -9.05
C MET A 59 -18.09 10.15 -9.31
N PHE A 60 -19.10 10.59 -8.56
CA PHE A 60 -20.45 10.04 -8.64
C PHE A 60 -21.37 10.98 -9.41
N SER A 61 -21.63 10.62 -10.67
CA SER A 61 -22.68 11.24 -11.47
C SER A 61 -24.04 10.69 -11.03
N THR A 62 -24.88 11.60 -10.54
CA THR A 62 -26.35 11.60 -10.62
C THR A 62 -27.16 10.60 -9.78
N ASP A 63 -27.90 11.20 -8.83
CA ASP A 63 -29.29 10.93 -8.44
C ASP A 63 -29.67 9.70 -7.60
N HIS A 64 -28.80 8.71 -7.35
CA HIS A 64 -29.24 7.46 -6.68
C HIS A 64 -28.40 6.91 -5.51
N ILE A 65 -27.35 7.61 -5.07
CA ILE A 65 -26.64 7.18 -3.86
C ILE A 65 -27.38 7.71 -2.62
N ASP A 66 -28.24 6.86 -2.06
CA ASP A 66 -28.72 7.04 -0.68
C ASP A 66 -27.52 7.27 0.25
N LYS A 67 -27.66 8.23 1.17
CA LYS A 67 -26.66 8.70 2.15
C LYS A 67 -25.67 7.61 2.56
N TRP A 68 -24.55 7.53 1.84
CA TRP A 68 -23.45 6.65 2.16
C TRP A 68 -22.37 7.45 2.85
N SER A 69 -21.93 6.97 4.01
CA SER A 69 -20.76 7.54 4.67
C SER A 69 -19.53 6.68 4.36
N PRO A 70 -18.53 7.21 3.63
CA PRO A 70 -17.26 6.49 3.43
C PRO A 70 -16.53 6.18 4.75
N PHE A 71 -16.98 6.77 5.87
CA PHE A 71 -16.43 6.52 7.20
C PHE A 71 -16.89 5.20 7.81
N GLU A 72 -17.96 4.58 7.32
CA GLU A 72 -18.29 3.20 7.74
C GLU A 72 -17.19 2.22 7.31
N VAL A 73 -16.54 2.48 6.17
CA VAL A 73 -15.35 1.72 5.74
C VAL A 73 -14.14 2.05 6.62
N ILE A 74 -13.96 3.30 7.03
CA ILE A 74 -12.86 3.70 7.95
C ILE A 74 -13.01 3.01 9.30
N LYS A 75 -14.24 2.83 9.80
CA LYS A 75 -14.54 2.06 11.02
C LYS A 75 -14.24 0.57 10.90
N SER A 76 -14.09 0.04 9.68
CA SER A 76 -13.59 -1.32 9.53
C SER A 76 -12.13 -1.35 9.99
N HIS A 77 -11.89 -1.79 11.21
CA HIS A 77 -10.55 -1.91 11.81
C HIS A 77 -9.74 -3.07 11.19
N ILE A 78 -9.92 -3.31 9.90
CA ILE A 78 -9.24 -4.36 9.15
C ILE A 78 -7.88 -3.81 8.76
N ASN A 79 -6.82 -4.45 9.25
CA ASN A 79 -5.48 -4.10 8.85
C ASN A 79 -5.23 -4.52 7.38
N PRO A 80 -4.44 -3.77 6.61
CA PRO A 80 -4.18 -4.06 5.20
C PRO A 80 -3.63 -5.46 4.93
N TRP A 81 -2.81 -5.98 5.84
CA TRP A 81 -2.20 -7.31 5.76
C TRP A 81 -3.06 -8.46 6.30
N THR A 82 -4.28 -8.18 6.75
CA THR A 82 -5.19 -9.21 7.27
C THR A 82 -6.07 -9.71 6.15
N ILE A 83 -6.15 -11.03 5.99
CA ILE A 83 -7.17 -11.67 5.16
C ILE A 83 -8.49 -11.61 5.96
N PRO A 84 -9.50 -10.85 5.50
CA PRO A 84 -10.75 -10.69 6.26
C PRO A 84 -11.53 -12.01 6.32
N SER A 85 -12.23 -12.25 7.43
CA SER A 85 -13.21 -13.34 7.52
C SER A 85 -14.45 -13.04 6.67
N ASP A 86 -15.26 -14.06 6.40
CA ASP A 86 -16.53 -13.89 5.68
C ASP A 86 -17.43 -12.85 6.37
N SER A 87 -17.53 -12.89 7.69
CA SER A 87 -18.29 -11.88 8.45
C SER A 87 -17.76 -10.45 8.35
N GLN A 88 -16.43 -10.28 8.23
CA GLN A 88 -15.82 -8.98 8.02
C GLN A 88 -16.07 -8.50 6.59
N MET A 89 -16.05 -9.40 5.61
CA MET A 89 -16.42 -9.09 4.24
C MET A 89 -17.90 -8.74 4.12
N ASP A 90 -18.80 -9.45 4.80
CA ASP A 90 -20.23 -9.15 4.83
C ASP A 90 -20.50 -7.77 5.44
N ALA A 91 -19.76 -7.41 6.51
CA ALA A 91 -19.86 -6.09 7.13
C ALA A 91 -19.35 -4.97 6.20
N LEU A 92 -18.25 -5.21 5.48
CA LEU A 92 -17.74 -4.30 4.46
C LEU A 92 -18.72 -4.14 3.30
N GLU A 93 -19.30 -5.24 2.81
CA GLU A 93 -20.29 -5.24 1.74
C GLU A 93 -21.56 -4.47 2.15
N ALA A 94 -22.00 -4.63 3.41
CA ALA A 94 -23.12 -3.87 3.95
C ALA A 94 -22.82 -2.37 4.17
N ALA A 95 -21.54 -2.02 4.37
CA ALA A 95 -21.09 -0.64 4.57
C ALA A 95 -20.87 0.12 3.25
N VAL A 96 -20.98 -0.55 2.10
CA VAL A 96 -20.69 0.00 0.78
C VAL A 96 -21.99 -0.04 -0.07
N PRO A 97 -22.37 1.03 -0.78
CA PRO A 97 -23.66 1.05 -1.48
C PRO A 97 -23.72 -0.01 -2.57
N ILE A 98 -24.93 -0.47 -2.89
CA ILE A 98 -25.17 -1.59 -3.83
C ILE A 98 -24.55 -1.32 -5.21
N GLU A 99 -24.47 -0.05 -5.61
CA GLU A 99 -23.83 0.40 -6.85
C GLU A 99 -22.31 0.15 -6.90
N PHE A 100 -21.67 -0.02 -5.75
CA PHE A 100 -20.26 -0.39 -5.57
C PHE A 100 -20.08 -1.86 -5.17
N SER A 101 -21.16 -2.55 -4.83
CA SER A 101 -21.14 -4.01 -4.69
C SER A 101 -20.89 -4.56 -6.08
N CYS A 102 -19.62 -4.87 -6.39
CA CYS A 102 -19.22 -5.49 -7.64
C CYS A 102 -20.20 -6.64 -7.89
N PRO A 103 -20.92 -6.66 -9.03
CA PRO A 103 -21.90 -7.72 -9.27
C PRO A 103 -21.16 -9.03 -9.02
N ARG A 104 -21.82 -10.00 -8.39
CA ARG A 104 -21.32 -11.38 -8.33
C ARG A 104 -21.33 -11.95 -9.76
N THR A 105 -20.61 -11.33 -10.68
CA THR A 105 -20.31 -11.91 -11.97
C THR A 105 -19.61 -13.20 -11.66
N ARG A 106 -19.95 -14.24 -12.41
CA ARG A 106 -19.27 -15.54 -12.34
C ARG A 106 -17.83 -15.45 -12.86
N ASP A 107 -17.26 -14.26 -12.92
CA ASP A 107 -15.92 -14.02 -13.39
C ASP A 107 -14.92 -14.52 -12.35
N ASP A 108 -13.78 -14.96 -12.88
CA ASP A 108 -12.68 -15.49 -12.11
C ASP A 108 -12.16 -14.44 -11.11
N ARG A 109 -12.52 -14.62 -9.83
CA ARG A 109 -12.02 -13.79 -8.72
C ARG A 109 -10.53 -13.97 -8.47
N SER A 110 -9.85 -14.89 -9.17
CA SER A 110 -8.40 -15.05 -9.07
C SER A 110 -7.62 -13.78 -9.43
N ILE A 111 -8.23 -12.79 -10.08
CA ILE A 111 -7.60 -11.49 -10.35
C ILE A 111 -7.31 -10.66 -9.09
N TYR A 112 -7.97 -10.97 -7.97
CA TYR A 112 -7.77 -10.33 -6.68
C TYR A 112 -7.09 -11.31 -5.72
N ARG A 113 -5.77 -11.16 -5.58
CA ARG A 113 -4.95 -12.01 -4.71
C ARG A 113 -4.55 -11.25 -3.46
N PHE A 114 -4.45 -11.96 -2.34
CA PHE A 114 -3.71 -11.47 -1.19
C PHE A 114 -2.23 -11.66 -1.42
N SER A 115 -1.42 -10.78 -0.82
CA SER A 115 0.03 -10.89 -0.95
C SER A 115 0.54 -12.12 -0.19
N ALA A 116 1.72 -12.61 -0.57
CA ALA A 116 2.38 -13.71 0.15
C ALA A 116 2.60 -13.36 1.63
N ALA A 117 2.91 -12.10 1.94
CA ALA A 117 3.02 -11.63 3.32
C ALA A 117 1.69 -11.77 4.11
N ALA A 118 0.55 -11.34 3.54
CA ALA A 118 -0.76 -11.50 4.19
C ALA A 118 -1.13 -12.97 4.39
N ALA A 119 -0.86 -13.83 3.40
CA ALA A 119 -1.04 -15.26 3.51
C ALA A 119 -0.16 -15.88 4.62
N ALA A 120 1.08 -15.41 4.76
CA ALA A 120 1.98 -15.85 5.82
C ALA A 120 1.50 -15.41 7.21
N VAL A 121 0.98 -14.19 7.35
CA VAL A 121 0.34 -13.73 8.61
C VAL A 121 -0.82 -14.65 8.99
N TYR A 122 -1.71 -14.93 8.03
CA TYR A 122 -2.84 -15.84 8.25
C TYR A 122 -2.37 -17.25 8.64
N PHE A 123 -1.37 -17.79 7.95
CA PHE A 123 -0.79 -19.09 8.29
C PHE A 123 -0.21 -19.10 9.71
N LEU A 124 0.59 -18.09 10.07
CA LEU A 124 1.18 -17.99 11.40
C LEU A 124 0.10 -17.88 12.49
N GLN A 125 -0.98 -17.14 12.25
CA GLN A 125 -2.11 -17.04 13.17
C GLN A 125 -2.84 -18.39 13.36
N SER A 126 -2.96 -19.20 12.30
CA SER A 126 -3.70 -20.47 12.34
C SER A 126 -2.94 -21.62 13.00
N ILE A 127 -1.60 -21.60 13.03
CA ILE A 127 -0.81 -22.66 13.67
C ILE A 127 -0.63 -22.43 15.18
N PRO A 128 -0.51 -23.49 16.03
CA PRO A 128 -0.28 -23.34 17.47
C PRO A 128 1.08 -22.69 17.80
N HIS A 129 1.14 -21.99 18.95
CA HIS A 129 2.39 -21.40 19.47
C HIS A 129 3.54 -22.40 19.62
N SER A 130 3.22 -23.66 19.95
CA SER A 130 4.21 -24.75 20.05
C SER A 130 4.92 -25.03 18.74
N LEU A 131 4.28 -24.78 17.59
CA LEU A 131 4.89 -24.92 16.26
C LEU A 131 5.62 -23.64 15.84
N ARG A 132 5.03 -22.46 16.10
CA ARG A 132 5.63 -21.15 15.75
C ARG A 132 7.05 -21.00 16.28
N LYS A 133 7.31 -21.44 17.52
CA LYS A 133 8.64 -21.36 18.17
C LYS A 133 9.74 -22.16 17.45
N HIS A 134 9.39 -23.07 16.54
CA HIS A 134 10.35 -23.87 15.76
C HIS A 134 10.62 -23.28 14.38
N LEU A 135 9.84 -22.28 13.94
CA LEU A 135 10.10 -21.58 12.69
C LEU A 135 11.36 -20.74 12.82
N ARG A 136 12.20 -20.78 11.80
CA ARG A 136 13.48 -20.04 11.74
C ARG A 136 13.61 -19.20 10.50
N LYS A 137 13.04 -19.64 9.38
CA LYS A 137 13.07 -18.91 8.12
C LYS A 137 11.74 -19.01 7.39
N ILE A 138 11.26 -17.90 6.87
CA ILE A 138 10.10 -17.79 6.00
C ILE A 138 10.56 -17.11 4.72
N ILE A 139 10.27 -17.73 3.57
CA ILE A 139 10.54 -17.13 2.26
C ILE A 139 9.19 -16.82 1.63
N LEU A 140 8.97 -15.54 1.34
CA LEU A 140 7.76 -15.04 0.71
C LEU A 140 8.06 -14.72 -0.74
N ASN A 141 7.36 -15.37 -1.66
CA ASN A 141 7.49 -15.10 -3.09
C ASN A 141 6.27 -14.31 -3.56
N GLU A 142 6.46 -13.02 -3.80
CA GLU A 142 5.47 -12.12 -4.39
C GLU A 142 5.65 -12.15 -5.91
N ASP A 143 4.97 -13.10 -6.55
CA ASP A 143 5.04 -13.33 -8.00
C ASP A 143 3.81 -12.83 -8.76
N TYR A 144 2.81 -12.34 -8.04
CA TYR A 144 1.56 -11.82 -8.59
C TYR A 144 1.14 -10.55 -7.87
N GLU A 145 0.50 -9.64 -8.59
CA GLU A 145 -0.11 -8.45 -8.02
C GLU A 145 -1.13 -8.84 -6.94
N ALA A 146 -1.08 -8.11 -5.82
CA ALA A 146 -1.94 -8.30 -4.67
C ALA A 146 -2.72 -7.03 -4.33
N VAL A 147 -3.87 -7.21 -3.69
CA VAL A 147 -4.75 -6.11 -3.29
C VAL A 147 -4.19 -5.34 -2.09
N LEU A 148 -4.67 -4.09 -1.90
CA LEU A 148 -4.53 -3.29 -0.68
C LEU A 148 -3.09 -2.92 -0.26
N TYR A 149 -2.31 -2.30 -1.15
CA TYR A 149 -0.95 -1.81 -0.86
C TYR A 149 0.01 -2.92 -0.35
N PRO A 150 0.27 -3.97 -1.13
CA PRO A 150 1.06 -5.12 -0.69
C PRO A 150 2.46 -4.78 -0.14
N GLN A 151 3.05 -3.66 -0.55
CA GLN A 151 4.29 -3.12 0.00
C GLN A 151 4.29 -3.04 1.54
N GLU A 152 3.17 -2.68 2.18
CA GLU A 152 3.09 -2.49 3.63
C GLU A 152 2.81 -3.80 4.39
N HIS A 153 2.50 -4.90 3.69
CA HIS A 153 1.97 -6.09 4.33
C HIS A 153 2.97 -6.82 5.25
N ALA A 154 4.26 -6.55 5.09
CA ALA A 154 5.29 -7.08 5.96
C ALA A 154 5.14 -6.61 7.43
N ARG A 155 4.43 -5.50 7.68
CA ARG A 155 4.13 -5.03 9.05
C ARG A 155 3.38 -6.07 9.88
N GLY A 156 2.52 -6.88 9.26
CA GLY A 156 1.82 -7.96 9.94
C GLY A 156 2.72 -9.06 10.51
N LEU A 157 3.97 -9.13 10.08
CA LEU A 157 4.94 -10.12 10.55
C LEU A 157 5.72 -9.66 11.79
N ILE A 158 5.67 -8.37 12.14
CA ILE A 158 6.40 -7.78 13.27
C ILE A 158 6.15 -8.54 14.58
N PRO A 159 4.89 -8.81 15.00
CA PRO A 159 4.64 -9.48 16.28
C PRO A 159 5.27 -10.87 16.36
N PHE A 160 5.37 -11.58 15.24
CA PHE A 160 5.95 -12.93 15.19
C PHE A 160 7.47 -12.89 15.25
N CYS A 161 8.10 -11.91 14.58
CA CYS A 161 9.54 -11.74 14.60
C CYS A 161 10.03 -11.21 15.96
N GLN A 162 9.23 -10.41 16.65
CA GLN A 162 9.52 -9.97 18.02
C GLN A 162 9.47 -11.13 19.03
N GLN A 163 8.51 -12.05 18.88
CA GLN A 163 8.34 -13.17 19.81
C GLN A 163 9.32 -14.31 19.56
N TYR A 164 9.74 -14.50 18.31
CA TYR A 164 10.55 -15.63 17.88
C TYR A 164 11.62 -15.17 16.89
N PRO A 165 12.83 -15.74 16.92
CA PRO A 165 13.91 -15.38 16.00
C PRO A 165 13.67 -15.96 14.59
N ILE A 166 12.59 -15.52 13.94
CA ILE A 166 12.20 -15.87 12.58
C ILE A 166 12.86 -14.88 11.64
N GLN A 167 13.53 -15.38 10.62
CA GLN A 167 14.05 -14.59 9.51
C GLN A 167 13.07 -14.63 8.34
N VAL A 168 12.65 -13.48 7.88
CA VAL A 168 11.76 -13.31 6.73
C VAL A 168 12.58 -12.80 5.55
N GLU A 169 12.50 -13.53 4.44
CA GLU A 169 13.03 -13.11 3.16
C GLU A 169 11.87 -12.89 2.19
N ARG A 170 11.60 -11.64 1.85
CA ARG A 170 10.52 -11.26 0.94
C ARG A 170 11.09 -10.99 -0.44
N ARG A 171 10.81 -11.89 -1.38
CA ARG A 171 11.21 -11.80 -2.78
C ARG A 171 10.05 -11.22 -3.58
N VAL A 172 10.30 -10.16 -4.31
CA VAL A 172 9.26 -9.41 -5.03
C VAL A 172 9.64 -9.30 -6.49
N SER A 173 8.82 -9.89 -7.36
CA SER A 173 9.02 -9.76 -8.80
C SER A 173 8.80 -8.32 -9.26
N LEU A 174 9.85 -7.68 -9.76
CA LEU A 174 9.76 -6.35 -10.36
C LEU A 174 8.75 -6.34 -11.50
N ARG A 175 8.81 -7.36 -12.37
CA ARG A 175 7.95 -7.46 -13.55
C ARG A 175 6.49 -7.72 -13.20
N ASN A 176 6.23 -8.71 -12.34
CA ASN A 176 4.88 -9.23 -12.11
C ASN A 176 4.15 -8.53 -10.95
N VAL A 177 4.87 -7.80 -10.09
CA VAL A 177 4.30 -7.09 -8.94
C VAL A 177 4.57 -5.60 -9.04
N VAL A 178 5.83 -5.18 -8.94
CA VAL A 178 6.17 -3.75 -8.80
C VAL A 178 5.73 -2.92 -10.01
N PHE A 179 5.86 -3.48 -11.21
CA PHE A 179 5.53 -2.83 -12.48
C PHE A 179 4.13 -3.13 -13.00
N GLN A 180 3.38 -4.02 -12.33
CA GLN A 180 1.97 -4.25 -12.63
C GLN A 180 1.05 -3.32 -11.83
N GLU A 181 1.53 -2.73 -10.72
CA GLU A 181 0.71 -1.88 -9.86
C GLU A 181 0.12 -0.72 -10.68
N ASP A 182 -1.17 -0.85 -10.97
CA ASP A 182 -1.83 -0.12 -12.03
C ASP A 182 -1.88 1.38 -11.74
N MET A 183 -1.31 2.18 -12.65
CA MET A 183 -1.25 3.64 -12.53
C MET A 183 -2.51 4.32 -13.07
N PHE A 184 -3.37 3.58 -13.78
CA PHE A 184 -4.41 4.16 -14.62
C PHE A 184 -5.84 3.92 -14.16
N TYR A 185 -6.05 3.11 -13.13
CA TYR A 185 -7.40 2.80 -12.70
C TYR A 185 -7.72 3.50 -11.40
N LYS A 186 -8.70 4.40 -11.50
CA LYS A 186 -9.27 5.08 -10.33
C LYS A 186 -10.22 4.14 -9.59
N HIS A 187 -10.62 3.02 -10.21
CA HIS A 187 -11.64 2.09 -9.70
C HIS A 187 -11.32 0.61 -9.99
N PRO A 188 -11.64 -0.32 -9.06
CA PRO A 188 -11.57 -1.78 -9.31
C PRO A 188 -12.37 -2.23 -10.54
N ASP A 189 -13.49 -1.57 -10.85
CA ASP A 189 -14.39 -1.95 -11.93
C ASP A 189 -13.83 -1.66 -13.33
N GLU A 190 -12.96 -0.64 -13.47
CA GLU A 190 -12.26 -0.36 -14.73
C GLU A 190 -11.31 -1.51 -15.11
N ARG A 191 -10.79 -2.22 -14.11
CA ARG A 191 -9.96 -3.43 -14.27
C ARG A 191 -10.80 -4.61 -14.76
N CYS A 192 -12.01 -4.80 -14.22
CA CYS A 192 -12.94 -5.84 -14.67
C CYS A 192 -13.44 -5.59 -16.10
N TRP A 193 -13.90 -4.37 -16.41
CA TRP A 193 -14.42 -4.01 -17.73
C TRP A 193 -13.37 -4.14 -18.82
N ARG A 194 -12.14 -3.66 -18.58
CA ARG A 194 -11.10 -3.69 -19.61
C ARG A 194 -10.47 -5.07 -19.80
N ASN A 195 -10.42 -5.92 -18.77
CA ASN A 195 -10.00 -7.32 -18.94
C ASN A 195 -11.03 -8.14 -19.75
N GLN A 196 -12.31 -7.79 -19.71
CA GLN A 196 -13.34 -8.42 -20.56
C GLN A 196 -13.26 -7.95 -22.03
N VAL A 197 -12.84 -6.70 -22.28
CA VAL A 197 -12.89 -6.08 -23.63
C VAL A 197 -11.53 -6.05 -24.35
N ALA A 198 -10.40 -6.05 -23.63
CA ALA A 198 -9.07 -5.88 -24.23
C ALA A 198 -8.36 -7.21 -24.48
N THR A 199 -8.53 -7.75 -25.69
CA THR A 199 -7.71 -8.85 -26.26
C THR A 199 -6.26 -8.43 -26.58
N ARG A 200 -5.84 -7.20 -26.23
CA ARG A 200 -4.49 -6.70 -26.44
C ARG A 200 -4.08 -5.84 -25.25
N ARG A 201 -3.29 -6.41 -24.33
CA ARG A 201 -2.52 -5.63 -23.36
C ARG A 201 -1.53 -4.77 -24.15
N THR A 202 -1.91 -3.54 -24.50
CA THR A 202 -0.94 -2.55 -24.99
C THR A 202 0.06 -2.34 -23.85
N PRO A 203 1.37 -2.58 -24.04
CA PRO A 203 2.34 -2.39 -22.98
C PRO A 203 2.28 -0.92 -22.54
N CYS A 204 1.91 -0.69 -21.29
CA CYS A 204 2.04 0.65 -20.73
C CYS A 204 3.54 0.95 -20.66
N VAL A 205 3.99 1.93 -21.46
CA VAL A 205 5.36 2.45 -21.35
C VAL A 205 5.42 3.24 -20.06
N MET A 206 6.18 2.75 -19.08
CA MET A 206 6.44 3.52 -17.86
C MET A 206 7.63 4.44 -18.07
N ASN A 207 7.49 5.68 -17.62
CA ASN A 207 8.60 6.61 -17.55
C ASN A 207 9.53 6.28 -16.38
N SER A 208 10.77 6.76 -16.43
CA SER A 208 11.79 6.46 -15.41
C SER A 208 11.42 6.95 -14.00
N ASP A 209 10.71 8.08 -13.90
CA ASP A 209 10.17 8.59 -12.64
C ASP A 209 9.12 7.64 -12.04
N GLN A 210 8.25 7.07 -12.88
CA GLN A 210 7.23 6.12 -12.43
C GLN A 210 7.88 4.81 -11.93
N ILE A 211 8.84 4.29 -12.67
CA ILE A 211 9.62 3.11 -12.26
C ILE A 211 10.31 3.36 -10.91
N THR A 212 10.94 4.54 -10.77
CA THR A 212 11.63 4.93 -9.54
C THR A 212 10.65 5.04 -8.38
N ALA A 213 9.50 5.67 -8.57
CA ALA A 213 8.49 5.83 -7.52
C ALA A 213 7.92 4.48 -7.04
N LYS A 214 7.64 3.56 -7.97
CA LYS A 214 7.16 2.20 -7.65
C LYS A 214 8.18 1.42 -6.83
N VAL A 215 9.43 1.41 -7.27
CA VAL A 215 10.50 0.72 -6.53
C VAL A 215 10.76 1.38 -5.19
N ALA A 216 10.80 2.72 -5.14
CA ALA A 216 11.02 3.47 -3.91
C ALA A 216 9.96 3.15 -2.86
N THR A 217 8.69 2.97 -3.27
CA THR A 217 7.59 2.59 -2.37
C THR A 217 7.85 1.27 -1.64
N TRP A 218 8.34 0.25 -2.34
CA TRP A 218 8.69 -1.03 -1.70
C TRP A 218 9.89 -0.92 -0.76
N ILE A 219 10.89 -0.12 -1.14
CA ILE A 219 12.09 0.10 -0.33
C ILE A 219 11.76 0.88 0.94
N THR A 220 11.00 1.98 0.84
CA THR A 220 10.67 2.82 2.01
C THR A 220 9.79 2.08 3.00
N GLU A 221 8.82 1.29 2.53
CA GLU A 221 8.00 0.45 3.41
C GLU A 221 8.84 -0.63 4.12
N ALA A 222 9.80 -1.25 3.44
CA ALA A 222 10.71 -2.20 4.06
C ALA A 222 11.63 -1.54 5.11
N LEU A 223 12.14 -0.34 4.83
CA LEU A 223 12.96 0.43 5.77
C LEU A 223 12.18 0.89 6.99
N ALA A 224 10.89 1.20 6.84
CA ALA A 224 10.05 1.62 7.96
C ALA A 224 9.78 0.49 8.98
N LEU A 225 9.95 -0.78 8.59
CA LEU A 225 9.70 -1.92 9.49
C LEU A 225 10.55 -1.86 10.77
N ASP A 226 11.81 -1.42 10.68
CA ASP A 226 12.70 -1.31 11.85
C ASP A 226 12.15 -0.30 12.88
N GLN A 227 11.71 0.87 12.39
CA GLN A 227 11.09 1.92 13.22
C GLN A 227 9.76 1.46 13.84
N GLU A 228 9.05 0.55 13.16
CA GLU A 228 7.80 -0.07 13.62
C GLU A 228 8.04 -1.26 14.56
N GLY A 229 9.30 -1.56 14.89
CA GLY A 229 9.68 -2.58 15.88
C GLY A 229 9.98 -3.96 15.31
N MET A 230 10.20 -4.09 14.00
CA MET A 230 10.77 -5.31 13.41
C MET A 230 12.18 -5.51 13.96
N PRO A 231 12.54 -6.68 14.52
CA PRO A 231 13.89 -6.89 15.03
C PRO A 231 14.97 -6.76 13.94
N PRO A 232 16.13 -6.16 14.24
CA PRO A 232 17.22 -6.03 13.26
C PRO A 232 17.63 -7.39 12.69
N GLY A 233 17.84 -7.45 11.37
CA GLY A 233 18.22 -8.68 10.65
C GLY A 233 17.13 -9.76 10.56
N SER A 234 15.91 -9.49 11.05
CA SER A 234 14.78 -10.43 10.92
C SER A 234 14.03 -10.30 9.60
N PHE A 235 14.25 -9.24 8.82
CA PHE A 235 13.58 -9.01 7.55
C PHE A 235 14.57 -8.61 6.45
N SER A 236 14.40 -9.21 5.27
CA SER A 236 15.14 -8.84 4.06
C SER A 236 14.20 -8.71 2.87
N LEU A 237 14.44 -7.70 2.04
CA LEU A 237 13.71 -7.47 0.79
C LEU A 237 14.62 -7.78 -0.39
N LEU A 238 14.17 -8.66 -1.29
CA LEU A 238 14.84 -8.95 -2.54
C LEU A 238 13.94 -8.52 -3.69
N LEU A 239 14.42 -7.57 -4.49
CA LEU A 239 13.75 -7.15 -5.71
C LEU A 239 14.26 -8.00 -6.87
N ASP A 240 13.39 -8.87 -7.37
CA ASP A 240 13.72 -9.85 -8.40
C ASP A 240 13.48 -9.28 -9.80
N GLY A 241 14.55 -9.28 -10.61
CA GLY A 241 14.55 -8.77 -11.98
C GLY A 241 14.26 -9.83 -13.04
N ASP A 242 14.02 -11.09 -12.67
CA ASP A 242 13.79 -12.17 -13.61
C ASP A 242 12.54 -11.95 -14.49
N PRO A 243 12.55 -12.44 -15.75
CA PRO A 243 13.63 -13.18 -16.42
C PRO A 243 14.69 -12.25 -17.07
N CYS A 244 14.65 -10.94 -16.80
CA CYS A 244 15.50 -9.95 -17.46
C CYS A 244 16.41 -9.19 -16.45
N PRO A 245 17.23 -9.88 -15.66
CA PRO A 245 18.00 -9.27 -14.57
C PRO A 245 18.95 -8.17 -15.05
N ASP A 246 19.50 -8.29 -16.26
CA ASP A 246 20.37 -7.27 -16.87
C ASP A 246 19.64 -5.98 -17.25
N LEU A 247 18.38 -6.08 -17.68
CA LEU A 247 17.56 -4.90 -17.97
C LEU A 247 17.20 -4.19 -16.66
N CYS A 248 16.74 -4.94 -15.67
CA CYS A 248 16.41 -4.40 -14.34
C CYS A 248 17.65 -3.76 -13.69
N SER A 249 18.81 -4.42 -13.77
CA SER A 249 20.07 -3.86 -13.27
C SER A 249 20.50 -2.57 -13.98
N ARG A 250 20.19 -2.41 -15.28
CA ARG A 250 20.51 -1.19 -16.03
C ARG A 250 19.69 0.01 -15.58
N ILE A 251 18.42 -0.19 -15.23
CA ILE A 251 17.56 0.87 -14.68
C ILE A 251 18.23 1.50 -13.44
N PHE A 252 18.82 0.67 -12.57
CA PHE A 252 19.53 1.14 -11.37
C PHE A 252 20.95 1.68 -11.63
N LYS A 253 21.54 1.41 -12.81
CA LYS A 253 22.86 1.92 -13.21
C LYS A 253 22.82 3.27 -13.94
N VAL A 254 21.76 3.53 -14.72
CA VAL A 254 21.65 4.73 -15.59
C VAL A 254 21.09 5.94 -14.85
N ASN A 255 20.32 5.75 -13.77
CA ASN A 255 19.73 6.82 -12.98
C ASN A 255 20.73 7.44 -11.96
N ARG A 256 21.73 8.20 -12.44
CA ARG A 256 22.63 8.99 -11.57
C ARG A 256 21.96 10.10 -10.74
N PRO A 257 20.87 10.77 -11.16
CA PRO A 257 20.17 11.72 -10.31
C PRO A 257 19.33 11.03 -9.23
N ALA A 258 18.71 9.87 -9.54
CA ALA A 258 17.94 9.09 -8.58
C ALA A 258 18.84 8.41 -7.52
N ARG A 259 20.13 8.19 -7.85
CA ARG A 259 21.16 7.81 -6.87
C ARG A 259 21.29 8.84 -5.75
N CYS A 260 21.19 10.14 -6.04
CA CYS A 260 21.28 11.18 -5.00
C CYS A 260 20.04 11.22 -4.11
N CYS A 261 18.85 10.94 -4.63
CA CYS A 261 17.62 10.89 -3.82
C CYS A 261 17.53 9.61 -2.97
N LEU A 262 17.91 8.46 -3.53
CA LEU A 262 17.99 7.20 -2.77
C LEU A 262 19.14 7.27 -1.74
N ALA A 263 20.32 7.77 -2.12
CA ALA A 263 21.43 7.98 -1.19
C ALA A 263 21.07 8.99 -0.10
N ALA A 264 20.43 10.12 -0.41
CA ALA A 264 19.99 11.08 0.61
C ALA A 264 18.95 10.51 1.60
N SER A 265 18.14 9.52 1.17
CA SER A 265 17.25 8.78 2.08
C SER A 265 17.98 7.72 2.92
N LEU A 266 19.08 7.16 2.41
CA LEU A 266 19.91 6.14 3.06
C LEU A 266 21.05 6.73 3.92
N ASP A 267 21.47 7.97 3.65
CA ASP A 267 22.61 8.68 4.28
C ASP A 267 22.31 9.18 5.69
N ARG A 268 21.12 8.90 6.25
CA ARG A 268 20.89 9.20 7.66
C ARG A 268 21.63 8.27 8.62
N ASN A 269 22.28 7.17 8.20
CA ASN A 269 23.07 6.38 9.17
C ASN A 269 24.11 5.31 8.71
N TYR A 270 24.59 5.20 7.47
CA TYR A 270 25.63 4.16 7.20
C TYR A 270 26.74 4.59 6.22
N SER A 271 27.99 4.53 6.70
CA SER A 271 29.20 4.86 5.96
C SER A 271 29.49 3.87 4.82
N GLU A 272 29.90 4.43 3.69
CA GLU A 272 30.33 3.78 2.46
C GLU A 272 31.19 2.52 2.64
N ARG A 273 30.85 1.46 1.88
CA ARG A 273 31.76 0.63 1.05
C ARG A 273 31.11 -0.74 0.78
N TYR A 274 30.32 -0.92 -0.28
CA TYR A 274 30.24 -2.23 -0.97
C TYR A 274 29.88 -2.06 -2.45
N CYS A 275 30.60 -2.81 -3.28
CA CYS A 275 30.49 -2.84 -4.73
C CYS A 275 29.34 -3.80 -5.11
N TRP A 276 28.27 -3.26 -5.71
CA TRP A 276 27.00 -3.96 -5.93
C TRP A 276 27.03 -4.89 -7.17
N ARG A 277 27.27 -6.18 -6.95
CA ARG A 277 26.87 -7.27 -7.85
C ARG A 277 25.88 -8.14 -7.07
N ASN A 278 24.64 -8.20 -7.55
CA ASN A 278 23.42 -8.69 -6.89
C ASN A 278 22.88 -7.72 -5.83
N ILE A 279 21.65 -7.21 -6.02
CA ILE A 279 20.95 -6.40 -5.01
C ILE A 279 20.41 -7.37 -3.95
N TYR A 280 21.27 -7.74 -3.02
CA TYR A 280 20.86 -8.24 -1.72
C TYR A 280 20.70 -7.02 -0.81
N CYS A 281 19.46 -6.57 -0.59
CA CYS A 281 19.20 -5.73 0.58
C CYS A 281 19.07 -6.66 1.78
N ALA A 282 20.21 -7.06 2.35
CA ALA A 282 20.26 -7.50 3.73
C ALA A 282 20.20 -6.23 4.59
N LEU A 283 19.03 -5.97 5.19
CA LEU A 283 18.85 -5.00 6.26
C LEU A 283 19.09 -5.70 7.61
#